data_AF-A0A9D4M6T8-F1
#
_entry.id   AF-A0A9D4M6T8-F1
#
_cell.length_a   1.000
_cell.length_b   1.000
_cell.length_c   1.000
_cell.angle_alpha   90.00
_cell.angle_beta   90.00
_cell.angle_gamma   90.00
#
_symmetry.space_group_name_H-M   'P 1'
#
loop_
_entity.id
_entity.type
_entity.pdbx_description
1 polymer ?
#
loop_
_entity_poly.entity_id
_entity_poly.type
_entity_poly.pdbx_seq_one_letter_code
_entity_poly.pdbx_strand_id
1 'polypeptide(L)'
;MATVPENAPTHCPGTESEDAGKASACQGCPNQKTCSVLPKGPDPAIAEISAKFTTIKHKIIVLSGKGGVGKSTFTAHLAHGLAADEEQQ
;
A
#
# COMPACT_ATOMS: atom_id res chain seq x y z
N MET A 1 -2.99 -1.36 -17.37
CA MET A 1 -3.84 -2.53 -17.66
C MET A 1 -4.71 -2.72 -16.43
N ALA A 2 -6.03 -2.71 -16.57
CA ALA A 2 -6.91 -2.76 -15.41
C ALA A 2 -6.68 -4.06 -14.62
N THR A 3 -6.52 -3.93 -13.30
CA THR A 3 -6.29 -5.07 -12.42
C THR A 3 -7.55 -5.94 -12.31
N VAL A 4 -7.49 -7.16 -12.84
CA VAL A 4 -8.57 -8.15 -12.77
C VAL A 4 -8.18 -9.22 -11.75
N PRO A 5 -8.93 -9.39 -10.64
CA PRO A 5 -8.68 -10.47 -9.68
C PRO A 5 -8.78 -11.85 -10.33
N GLU A 6 -7.99 -12.83 -9.88
CA GLU A 6 -8.00 -14.19 -10.44
C GLU A 6 -9.37 -14.88 -10.34
N ASN A 7 -10.14 -14.54 -9.30
CA ASN A 7 -11.49 -15.08 -9.07
C ASN A 7 -12.60 -14.19 -9.66
N ALA A 8 -12.27 -13.28 -10.58
CA ALA A 8 -13.25 -12.40 -11.19
C ALA A 8 -14.09 -13.14 -12.25
N PRO A 9 -15.35 -12.71 -12.49
CA PRO A 9 -16.14 -13.19 -13.63
C PRO A 9 -15.42 -12.95 -14.96
N THR A 10 -15.68 -13.81 -15.95
CA THR A 10 -15.02 -13.80 -17.28
C THR A 10 -15.08 -12.46 -18.02
N HIS A 11 -16.10 -11.63 -17.74
CA HIS A 11 -16.28 -10.32 -18.35
C HIS A 11 -16.07 -9.16 -17.37
N CYS A 12 -15.29 -9.38 -16.31
CA CYS A 12 -14.95 -8.32 -15.36
C CYS A 12 -14.17 -7.20 -16.08
N PRO A 13 -14.61 -5.94 -16.02
CA PRO A 13 -13.90 -4.82 -16.64
C PRO A 13 -12.57 -4.47 -15.91
N GLY A 14 -12.32 -5.08 -14.74
CA GLY A 14 -11.17 -4.78 -13.88
C GLY A 14 -11.48 -3.66 -12.88
N THR A 15 -10.81 -3.68 -11.72
CA THR A 15 -11.10 -2.78 -10.59
C THR A 15 -10.74 -1.31 -10.87
N GLU A 16 -9.76 -1.09 -11.75
CA GLU A 16 -9.31 0.24 -12.20
C GLU A 16 -10.10 0.80 -13.39
N SER A 17 -11.01 0.02 -13.99
CA SER A 17 -11.83 0.50 -15.10
C SER A 17 -12.88 1.52 -14.62
N GLU A 18 -13.20 2.49 -15.47
CA GLU A 18 -14.30 3.45 -15.26
C GLU A 18 -15.68 2.77 -15.18
N ASP A 19 -15.79 1.60 -15.80
CA ASP A 19 -16.99 0.75 -15.84
C ASP A 19 -17.09 -0.21 -14.66
N ALA A 20 -16.09 -0.26 -13.78
CA ALA A 20 -16.10 -1.11 -12.61
C ALA A 20 -17.29 -0.77 -11.69
N GLY A 21 -18.10 -1.78 -11.35
CA GLY A 21 -19.33 -1.60 -10.56
C GLY A 21 -20.52 -1.02 -11.34
N LYS A 22 -20.33 -0.62 -12.62
CA LYS A 22 -21.36 -0.03 -13.49
C LYS A 22 -21.72 -0.93 -14.68
N ALA A 23 -20.76 -1.69 -15.20
CA ALA A 23 -20.99 -2.60 -16.32
C ALA A 23 -22.05 -3.66 -16.01
N SER A 24 -22.70 -4.19 -17.06
CA SER A 24 -23.63 -5.31 -16.93
C SER A 24 -22.98 -6.53 -16.26
N ALA A 25 -21.71 -6.79 -16.57
CA ALA A 25 -20.93 -7.86 -15.95
C ALA A 25 -20.70 -7.68 -14.43
N CYS A 26 -20.94 -6.49 -13.88
CA CYS A 26 -20.84 -6.22 -12.44
C CYS A 26 -22.17 -6.44 -11.69
N GLN A 27 -23.29 -6.67 -12.39
CA GLN A 27 -24.58 -6.88 -11.75
C GLN A 27 -24.58 -8.18 -10.94
N GLY A 28 -24.95 -8.10 -9.66
CA GLY A 28 -24.94 -9.24 -8.74
C GLY A 28 -23.55 -9.62 -8.21
N CYS A 29 -22.49 -8.90 -8.58
CA CYS A 29 -21.17 -9.08 -7.96
C CYS A 29 -21.22 -8.57 -6.50
N PRO A 30 -20.73 -9.35 -5.50
CA PRO A 30 -20.69 -8.91 -4.10
C PRO A 30 -19.94 -7.58 -3.89
N ASN A 31 -18.96 -7.30 -4.76
CA ASN A 31 -18.14 -6.10 -4.70
C ASN A 31 -18.66 -4.95 -5.60
N GLN A 32 -19.83 -5.07 -6.21
CA GLN A 32 -20.35 -4.08 -7.17
C GLN A 32 -20.33 -2.65 -6.61
N LYS A 33 -20.87 -2.44 -5.40
CA LYS A 33 -20.88 -1.13 -4.73
C LYS A 33 -19.46 -0.65 -4.46
N THR A 34 -18.62 -1.51 -3.89
CA THR A 34 -17.21 -1.20 -3.60
C THR A 34 -16.47 -0.75 -4.87
N CYS A 35 -16.64 -1.48 -5.97
CA CYS A 35 -16.06 -1.13 -7.26
C CYS A 35 -16.64 0.17 -7.87
N SER A 36 -17.88 0.56 -7.56
CA SER A 36 -18.49 1.77 -8.11
C SER A 36 -18.12 3.05 -7.36
N VAL A 37 -17.80 2.96 -6.07
CA VAL A 37 -17.43 4.13 -5.24
C VAL A 37 -15.94 4.30 -4.98
N LEU A 38 -15.13 3.24 -5.07
CA LEU A 38 -13.71 3.36 -4.76
C LEU A 38 -13.01 4.34 -5.72
N PRO A 39 -12.16 5.24 -5.18
CA PRO A 39 -11.27 6.06 -5.99
C PRO A 39 -10.49 5.17 -6.96
N LYS A 40 -10.50 5.56 -8.24
CA LYS A 40 -9.74 4.86 -9.28
C LYS A 40 -8.32 5.36 -9.27
N GLY A 41 -7.37 4.42 -9.35
CA GLY A 41 -5.95 4.71 -9.38
C GLY A 41 -5.30 4.75 -7.99
N PRO A 42 -3.98 5.01 -7.97
CA PRO A 42 -3.21 5.03 -6.74
C PRO A 42 -3.68 6.17 -5.82
N ASP A 43 -3.67 5.90 -4.51
CA ASP A 43 -3.94 6.92 -3.50
C ASP A 43 -3.07 8.16 -3.76
N PRO A 44 -3.65 9.37 -3.92
CA PRO A 44 -2.89 10.59 -4.12
C PRO A 44 -1.83 10.82 -3.03
N ALA A 45 -2.03 10.28 -1.82
CA ALA A 45 -1.05 10.31 -0.74
C ALA A 45 0.25 9.57 -1.09
N ILE A 46 0.25 8.59 -2.00
CA ILE A 46 1.47 7.88 -2.43
C ILE A 46 2.47 8.85 -3.06
N ALA A 47 2.00 9.79 -3.89
CA ALA A 47 2.88 10.78 -4.50
C ALA A 47 3.47 11.72 -3.44
N GLU A 48 2.66 12.15 -2.48
CA GLU A 48 3.10 13.00 -1.36
C GLU A 48 4.13 12.28 -0.46
N ILE A 49 3.84 11.04 -0.08
CA ILE A 49 4.76 10.18 0.70
C ILE A 49 6.07 10.01 -0.07
N SER A 50 6.00 9.69 -1.37
CA SER A 50 7.18 9.52 -2.21
C SER A 50 8.04 10.79 -2.23
N ALA A 51 7.42 11.96 -2.39
CA ALA A 51 8.10 13.25 -2.36
C ALA A 51 8.81 13.49 -1.01
N LYS A 52 8.13 13.23 0.12
CA LYS A 52 8.72 13.36 1.46
C LYS A 52 9.88 12.39 1.71
N PHE A 53 9.86 11.23 1.06
CA PHE A 53 10.88 10.19 1.21
C PHE A 53 12.11 10.42 0.32
N THR A 54 12.10 11.41 -0.58
CA THR A 54 13.24 11.74 -1.47
C THR A 54 14.47 12.19 -0.70
N THR A 55 14.30 12.90 0.41
CA THR A 55 15.40 13.42 1.24
C THR A 55 16.03 12.37 2.15
N ILE A 56 15.35 11.24 2.35
CA ILE A 56 15.80 10.16 3.23
C ILE A 56 16.70 9.21 2.44
N LYS A 57 18.01 9.25 2.72
CA LYS A 57 19.03 8.40 2.07
C LYS A 57 18.79 6.91 2.36
N HIS A 58 18.59 6.54 3.62
CA HIS A 58 18.46 5.16 4.08
C HIS A 58 17.08 4.91 4.69
N LYS A 59 16.37 3.89 4.19
CA LYS A 59 15.01 3.52 4.64
C LYS A 59 15.06 2.10 5.22
N ILE A 60 15.10 2.00 6.55
CA ILE A 60 15.21 0.72 7.26
C ILE A 60 13.84 0.34 7.81
N ILE A 61 13.33 -0.83 7.43
CA ILE A 61 12.06 -1.36 7.90
C ILE A 61 12.34 -2.52 8.86
N VAL A 62 11.89 -2.38 10.11
CA VAL A 62 12.01 -3.43 11.13
C VAL A 62 10.69 -4.20 11.22
N LEU A 63 10.70 -5.46 10.77
CA LEU A 63 9.54 -6.35 10.81
C LEU A 63 9.74 -7.47 11.82
N SER A 64 8.68 -7.84 12.51
CA SER A 64 8.66 -9.02 13.38
C SER A 64 7.23 -9.49 13.60
N GLY A 65 7.06 -10.79 13.82
CA GLY A 65 5.78 -11.48 13.90
C GLY A 65 4.96 -11.14 15.15
N LYS A 66 5.03 -12.01 16.17
CA LYS A 66 4.17 -11.94 17.37
C LYS A 66 4.40 -10.67 18.20
N GLY A 67 3.42 -10.30 19.03
CA GLY A 67 3.58 -9.24 20.03
C GLY A 67 4.63 -9.61 21.09
N GLY A 68 5.36 -8.63 21.62
CA GLY A 68 6.33 -8.82 22.72
C GLY A 68 7.74 -9.29 22.31
N VAL A 69 8.00 -9.54 21.03
CA VAL A 69 9.30 -9.96 20.48
C VAL A 69 10.39 -8.86 20.47
N GLY A 70 10.10 -7.66 20.98
CA GLY A 70 11.09 -6.59 21.09
C GLY A 70 11.30 -5.70 19.85
N LYS A 71 10.41 -5.76 18.84
CA LYS A 71 10.51 -4.92 17.61
C LYS A 71 10.76 -3.43 17.91
N SER A 72 9.99 -2.84 18.82
CA SER A 72 10.14 -1.43 19.19
C SER A 72 11.42 -1.15 19.97
N THR A 73 11.80 -2.06 20.88
CA THR A 73 13.05 -1.96 21.66
C THR A 73 14.28 -1.99 20.75
N PHE A 74 14.31 -2.94 19.81
CA PHE A 74 15.38 -3.02 18.82
C PHE A 74 15.43 -1.75 17.96
N THR A 75 14.28 -1.28 17.47
CA THR A 75 14.20 -0.07 16.64
C THR A 75 14.74 1.15 17.39
N ALA A 76 14.43 1.30 18.68
CA ALA A 76 14.93 2.40 19.50
C ALA A 76 16.46 2.35 19.69
N HIS A 77 17.02 1.17 20.00
CA HIS A 77 18.46 1.02 20.15
C HIS A 77 19.22 1.18 18.82
N LEU A 78 18.68 0.67 17.72
CA LEU A 78 19.24 0.88 16.39
C LEU A 78 19.30 2.37 16.04
N ALA A 79 18.20 3.10 16.27
CA ALA A 79 18.17 4.55 16.05
C ALA A 79 19.17 5.30 16.95
N HIS A 80 19.31 4.88 18.22
CA HIS A 80 20.28 5.46 19.14
C HIS A 80 21.73 5.25 18.68
N GLY A 81 22.07 4.04 18.24
CA GLY A 81 23.40 3.73 17.71
C GLY A 81 23.73 4.52 16.45
N LEU A 82 22.79 4.60 15.50
CA LEU A 82 22.96 5.39 14.27
C LEU A 82 23.09 6.90 14.55
N ALA A 83 22.44 7.41 15.60
CA ALA A 83 22.55 8.81 15.99
C ALA A 83 23.88 9.14 16.68
N ALA A 84 24.53 8.15 17.30
CA ALA A 84 25.81 8.31 18.00
C ALA A 84 27.04 8.13 17.09
N ASP A 85 26.85 7.61 15.87
CA ASP A 85 27.91 7.41 14.88
C ASP A 85 28.08 8.67 14.02
N GLU A 86 29.10 9.47 14.35
CA GLU A 86 29.43 10.73 13.64
C GLU A 86 30.02 10.50 12.23
N GLU A 87 30.53 9.29 11.93
CA GLU A 87 31.11 8.97 10.62
C GLU A 87 30.06 8.60 9.57
N GLN A 88 28.83 8.26 10.00
CA GLN A 88 27.71 7.82 9.14
C GLN A 88 26.62 8.90 8.91
N GLN A 89 26.80 10.15 9.40
CA GLN A 89 25.88 11.28 9.15
C GLN A 89 26.08 11.93 7.77
#